data_AF-A0A554LBQ8-F1
#
_entry.id   AF-A0A554LBQ8-F1
#
_cell.length_a   1.000
_cell.length_b   1.000
_cell.length_c   1.000
_cell.angle_alpha   90.00
_cell.angle_beta   90.00
_cell.angle_gamma   90.00
#
_symmetry.space_group_name_H-M   'P 1'
#
loop_
_entity.id
_entity.type
_entity.pdbx_description
1 polymer ?
#
loop_
_entity_poly.entity_id
_entity_poly.type
_entity_poly.pdbx_seq_one_letter_code
_entity_poly.pdbx_strand_id
1 'polypeptide(L)'
;INKVKKLEQKPTLFDVLADGKPVLHLRISQNGSREDLQKIKEILSFSAGESAVVLHLPEAGQFKQVRITSKVKIDEDLLARLKALLGKDSVKVKEKTLVS
;
A
#
# COMPACT_ATOMS: atom_id res chain seq x y z
N ILE A 1 -47.46 -15.14 6.80
CA ILE A 1 -46.73 -13.90 6.39
C ILE A 1 -45.28 -14.05 6.83
N ASN A 2 -44.42 -14.61 5.96
CA ASN A 2 -43.02 -14.92 6.28
C ASN A 2 -42.14 -13.67 6.17
N LYS A 3 -41.51 -13.29 7.27
CA LYS A 3 -40.68 -12.10 7.43
C LYS A 3 -39.22 -12.46 7.10
N VAL A 4 -38.85 -12.43 5.83
CA VAL A 4 -37.44 -12.47 5.43
C VAL A 4 -36.79 -11.13 5.81
N LYS A 5 -36.09 -11.12 6.94
CA LYS A 5 -35.12 -10.06 7.28
C LYS A 5 -34.06 -10.06 6.19
N LYS A 6 -34.15 -9.09 5.27
CA LYS A 6 -33.04 -8.70 4.39
C LYS A 6 -31.87 -8.35 5.30
N LEU A 7 -30.92 -9.28 5.38
CA LEU A 7 -29.61 -9.06 5.96
C LEU A 7 -28.93 -8.06 5.03
N GLU A 8 -29.02 -6.77 5.37
CA GLU A 8 -28.20 -5.74 4.77
C GLU A 8 -26.74 -6.11 5.04
N GLN A 9 -26.14 -6.82 4.09
CA GLN A 9 -24.70 -6.97 4.03
C GLN A 9 -24.14 -5.56 3.83
N LYS A 10 -23.81 -4.89 4.95
CA LYS A 10 -22.82 -3.82 4.92
C LYS A 10 -21.60 -4.42 4.23
N PRO A 11 -21.18 -3.94 3.04
CA PRO A 11 -19.90 -4.36 2.51
C PRO A 11 -18.87 -3.97 3.57
N THR A 12 -18.32 -4.98 4.23
CA THR A 12 -17.21 -4.79 5.13
C THR A 12 -16.13 -4.16 4.28
N LEU A 13 -15.56 -3.03 4.73
CA LEU A 13 -14.47 -2.28 4.05
C LEU A 13 -13.24 -3.15 3.70
N PHE A 14 -13.23 -4.40 4.15
CA PHE A 14 -12.22 -5.41 3.95
C PHE A 14 -12.44 -6.27 2.69
N ASP A 15 -13.65 -6.27 2.11
CA ASP A 15 -13.96 -7.00 0.86
C ASP A 15 -13.49 -6.22 -0.39
N VAL A 16 -13.21 -4.92 -0.27
CA VAL A 16 -12.65 -4.07 -1.35
C VAL A 16 -11.13 -4.28 -1.55
N LEU A 17 -10.62 -5.45 -1.17
CA LEU A 17 -9.25 -5.89 -1.46
C LEU A 17 -9.24 -7.21 -2.26
N ALA A 18 -10.42 -7.72 -2.64
CA ALA A 18 -10.61 -8.91 -3.45
C ALA A 18 -10.44 -8.68 -4.97
N ASP A 19 -9.89 -7.54 -5.39
CA ASP A 19 -9.88 -7.14 -6.81
C ASP A 19 -8.52 -7.36 -7.52
N GLY A 20 -7.63 -8.21 -6.99
CA GLY A 20 -6.34 -8.50 -7.65
C GLY A 20 -5.42 -7.28 -7.87
N LYS A 21 -5.76 -6.12 -7.29
CA LYS A 21 -5.04 -4.86 -7.49
C LYS A 21 -3.60 -4.98 -7.01
N PRO A 22 -2.64 -4.35 -7.70
CA PRO A 22 -1.24 -4.39 -7.31
C PRO A 22 -1.03 -3.72 -5.94
N VAL A 23 -0.13 -4.30 -5.14
CA VAL A 23 0.29 -3.78 -3.84
C VAL A 23 1.69 -3.21 -3.96
N LEU A 24 1.87 -1.97 -3.55
CA LEU A 24 3.16 -1.30 -3.54
C LEU A 24 3.89 -1.57 -2.23
N HIS A 25 4.98 -2.32 -2.30
CA HIS A 25 5.89 -2.58 -1.19
C HIS A 25 7.08 -1.61 -1.25
N LEU A 26 7.24 -0.81 -0.20
CA LEU A 26 8.35 0.12 -0.05
C LEU A 26 9.22 -0.33 1.10
N ARG A 27 10.50 -0.57 0.85
CA ARG A 27 11.49 -0.89 1.87
C ARG A 27 12.27 0.36 2.22
N ILE A 28 12.30 0.70 3.50
CA ILE A 28 13.13 1.79 3.99
C ILE A 28 14.41 1.17 4.55
N SER A 29 15.57 1.67 4.12
CA SER A 29 16.87 1.27 4.66
C SER A 29 17.05 1.83 6.08
N GLN A 30 17.95 1.26 6.89
CA GLN A 30 18.22 1.66 8.29
C GLN A 30 18.49 3.16 8.51
N ASN A 31 18.75 3.91 7.44
CA ASN A 31 19.00 5.34 7.43
C ASN A 31 17.80 6.19 6.99
N GLY A 32 16.59 5.61 6.89
CA GLY A 32 15.39 6.34 6.53
C GLY A 32 15.03 7.34 7.61
N SER A 33 15.35 8.60 7.36
CA SER A 33 15.05 9.68 8.27
C SER A 33 13.53 9.88 8.33
N ARG A 34 13.03 10.45 9.42
CA ARG A 34 11.62 10.87 9.54
C ARG A 34 11.17 11.74 8.36
N GLU A 35 12.11 12.47 7.76
CA GLU A 35 11.92 13.24 6.52
C GLU A 35 11.61 12.37 5.31
N ASP A 36 12.27 11.22 5.12
CA ASP A 36 11.98 10.31 4.02
C ASP A 36 10.57 9.73 4.15
N LEU A 37 10.18 9.35 5.36
CA LEU A 37 8.82 8.91 5.67
C LEU A 37 7.77 9.98 5.35
N GLN A 38 8.07 11.24 5.68
CA GLN A 38 7.20 12.35 5.38
C GLN A 38 7.07 12.58 3.87
N LYS A 39 8.18 12.59 3.14
CA LYS A 39 8.20 12.72 1.67
C LYS A 39 7.46 11.58 0.98
N ILE A 40 7.66 10.34 1.42
CA ILE A 40 6.90 9.19 0.89
C ILE A 40 5.42 9.43 1.12
N LYS A 41 5.01 9.81 2.34
CA LYS A 41 3.60 10.07 2.64
C LYS A 41 3.02 11.17 1.74
N GLU A 42 3.75 12.25 1.52
CA GLU A 42 3.33 13.30 0.59
C GLU A 42 3.17 12.78 -0.83
N ILE A 43 4.20 12.11 -1.38
CA ILE A 43 4.17 11.50 -2.71
C ILE A 43 2.95 10.57 -2.86
N LEU A 44 2.69 9.72 -1.86
CA LEU A 44 1.54 8.82 -1.85
C LEU A 44 0.20 9.58 -1.74
N SER A 45 0.15 10.70 -1.02
CA SER A 45 -1.04 11.55 -0.92
C SER A 45 -1.38 12.26 -2.23
N PHE A 46 -0.39 12.60 -3.06
CA PHE A 46 -0.62 13.22 -4.38
C PHE A 46 -1.14 12.23 -5.42
N SER A 47 -0.86 10.94 -5.27
CA SER A 47 -1.24 9.90 -6.24
C SER A 47 -2.37 9.02 -5.70
N ALA A 48 -3.56 9.57 -5.47
CA ALA A 48 -4.72 8.79 -5.02
C ALA A 48 -5.14 7.73 -6.05
N GLY A 49 -5.45 6.51 -5.60
CA GLY A 49 -5.86 5.41 -6.48
C GLY A 49 -6.43 4.22 -5.72
N GLU A 50 -6.20 3.01 -6.24
CA GLU A 50 -6.82 1.78 -5.74
C GLU A 50 -5.82 0.76 -5.16
N SER A 51 -4.52 0.98 -5.38
CA SER A 51 -3.46 0.09 -4.94
C SER A 51 -3.12 0.30 -3.47
N ALA A 52 -2.98 -0.80 -2.73
CA ALA A 52 -2.55 -0.72 -1.34
C ALA A 52 -1.05 -0.46 -1.24
N VAL A 53 -0.61 0.22 -0.18
CA VAL A 53 0.80 0.50 0.07
C VAL A 53 1.24 -0.11 1.40
N VAL A 54 2.38 -0.79 1.39
CA VAL A 54 3.00 -1.42 2.55
C VAL A 54 4.43 -0.92 2.68
N LEU A 55 4.74 -0.24 3.78
CA LEU A 55 6.10 0.16 4.12
C LEU A 55 6.77 -0.87 5.02
N HIS A 56 8.04 -1.15 4.78
CA HIS A 56 8.88 -2.04 5.56
C HIS A 56 9.94 -1.17 6.24
N LEU A 57 9.77 -0.92 7.53
CA LEU A 57 10.62 -0.05 8.33
C LEU A 57 11.58 -0.91 9.16
N PRO A 58 12.87 -0.56 9.25
CA PRO A 58 13.80 -1.26 10.13
C PRO A 58 13.53 -0.83 11.58
N GLU A 59 13.08 -1.77 12.41
CA GLU A 59 12.84 -1.58 13.85
C GLU A 59 13.67 -2.63 14.63
N ALA A 60 14.69 -2.17 15.37
CA ALA A 60 15.53 -2.98 16.27
C ALA A 60 16.04 -4.32 15.68
N GLY A 61 16.54 -4.30 14.45
CA GLY A 61 17.09 -5.48 13.76
C GLY A 61 16.06 -6.34 13.01
N GLN A 62 14.78 -5.95 13.02
CA GLN A 62 13.70 -6.57 12.25
C GLN A 62 13.05 -5.56 11.29
N PHE A 63 12.30 -6.03 10.30
CA PHE A 63 11.50 -5.17 9.43
C PHE A 63 10.04 -5.17 9.89
N LYS A 64 9.54 -4.03 10.32
CA LYS A 64 8.15 -3.79 10.65
C LYS A 64 7.37 -3.40 9.40
N GLN A 65 6.29 -4.12 9.14
CA GLN A 65 5.39 -3.81 8.05
C GLN A 65 4.31 -2.84 8.51
N VAL A 66 4.30 -1.64 7.95
CA VAL A 66 3.29 -0.62 8.17
C VAL A 66 2.42 -0.54 6.93
N ARG A 67 1.16 -0.94 7.07
CA ARG A 67 0.18 -0.80 5.99
C ARG A 67 -0.39 0.61 6.01
N ILE A 68 -0.33 1.29 4.88
CA ILE A 68 -0.95 2.60 4.72
C ILE A 68 -2.41 2.39 4.29
N THR A 69 -3.32 3.03 5.01
CA THR A 69 -4.76 2.98 4.71
C THR A 69 -5.10 3.72 3.42
N SER A 70 -4.29 4.73 3.06
CA SER A 70 -4.39 5.44 1.78
C SER A 70 -4.06 4.49 0.63
N LYS A 71 -4.96 4.46 -0.35
CA LYS A 71 -4.77 3.75 -1.61
C LYS A 71 -4.17 4.71 -2.64
N VAL A 72 -3.22 4.23 -3.42
CA VAL A 72 -2.50 5.04 -4.41
C VAL A 72 -2.65 4.48 -5.81
N LYS A 73 -2.43 5.31 -6.82
CA LYS A 73 -2.34 4.87 -8.21
C LYS A 73 -0.88 4.60 -8.55
N ILE A 74 -0.57 3.35 -8.90
CA ILE A 74 0.79 2.97 -9.29
C ILE A 74 1.02 3.41 -10.74
N ASP A 75 1.57 4.60 -10.92
CA ASP A 75 2.01 5.14 -12.21
C ASP A 75 3.53 5.19 -12.29
N GLU A 76 4.07 5.33 -13.51
CA GLU A 76 5.51 5.44 -13.75
C GLU A 76 6.13 6.65 -13.03
N ASP A 77 5.43 7.79 -12.98
CA ASP A 77 5.88 9.00 -12.25
C ASP A 77 6.00 8.72 -10.75
N LEU A 78 4.98 8.07 -10.15
CA LEU A 78 5.00 7.68 -8.74
C LEU A 78 6.18 6.75 -8.45
N LEU A 79 6.35 5.72 -9.28
CA LEU A 79 7.46 4.77 -9.14
C LEU A 79 8.82 5.45 -9.32
N ALA A 80 8.96 6.38 -10.26
CA ALA A 80 10.18 7.13 -10.48
C ALA A 80 10.54 7.99 -9.26
N ARG A 81 9.57 8.72 -8.69
CA ARG A 81 9.76 9.53 -7.47
C ARG A 81 10.17 8.68 -6.27
N LEU A 82 9.50 7.54 -6.08
CA LEU A 82 9.81 6.63 -4.97
C LEU A 82 11.17 5.95 -5.14
N LYS A 83 11.53 5.57 -6.37
CA LYS A 83 12.86 5.00 -6.68
C LYS A 83 13.97 6.04 -6.54
N ALA A 84 13.70 7.30 -6.87
CA ALA A 84 14.64 8.40 -6.66
C ALA A 84 14.86 8.69 -5.17
N LEU A 85 13.81 8.56 -4.35
CA LEU A 85 13.88 8.79 -2.91
C LEU A 85 14.49 7.61 -2.14
N LEU A 86 14.05 6.38 -2.41
CA LEU A 86 14.41 5.19 -1.62
C LEU A 86 15.44 4.28 -2.29
N GLY A 87 15.73 4.51 -3.56
CA GLY A 87 16.52 3.60 -4.38
C GLY A 87 15.67 2.59 -5.15
N LYS A 88 16.21 2.14 -6.29
CA LYS A 88 15.51 1.26 -7.23
C LYS A 88 15.14 -0.11 -6.63
N ASP A 89 15.96 -0.63 -5.71
CA ASP A 89 15.76 -1.93 -5.06
C ASP A 89 14.71 -1.89 -3.93
N SER A 90 14.43 -0.69 -3.43
CA SER A 90 13.53 -0.44 -2.31
C SER A 90 12.06 -0.41 -2.71
N VAL A 91 11.75 -0.28 -4.00
CA VAL A 91 10.37 -0.18 -4.51
C VAL A 91 10.01 -1.46 -5.24
N LYS A 92 9.07 -2.23 -4.69
CA LYS A 92 8.57 -3.48 -5.28
C LYS A 92 7.07 -3.42 -5.46
N VAL A 93 6.59 -3.69 -6.67
CA VAL A 93 5.16 -3.87 -6.92
C VAL A 93 4.88 -5.37 -6.86
N LYS A 94 4.00 -5.80 -5.95
CA LYS A 94 3.53 -7.18 -5.89
C LYS A 94 2.06 -7.20 -6.31
N GLU A 95 1.81 -7.80 -7.46
CA GLU A 95 0.47 -8.22 -7.82
C GLU A 95 0.11 -9.45 -7.00
N LYS A 96 -1.05 -9.46 -6.35
CA LYS A 96 -1.51 -10.65 -5.65
C LYS A 96 -2.08 -11.59 -6.70
N THR A 97 -1.22 -12.36 -7.37
CA THR A 97 -1.65 -13.43 -8.28
C THR A 97 -2.50 -14.41 -7.46
N LEU A 98 -3.81 -14.34 -7.64
CA LEU A 98 -4.74 -15.35 -7.18
C LEU A 98 -4.44 -16.61 -8.02
N VAL A 99 -3.60 -17.50 -7.51
CA VAL A 99 -3.55 -18.86 -8.05
C VAL A 99 -4.93 -19.46 -7.83
N SER A 100 -5.62 -19.71 -8.95
CA SER A 100 -6.95 -20.32 -9.02
C SER A 100 -6.90 -21.79 -8.63
#